data_AF-A0A8J3Z4Z8-F1
#
_entry.id   AF-A0A8J3Z4Z8-F1
#
_cell.length_a   1.000
_cell.length_b   1.000
_cell.length_c   1.000
_cell.angle_alpha   90.00
_cell.angle_beta   90.00
_cell.angle_gamma   90.00
#
_symmetry.space_group_name_H-M   'P 1'
#
loop_
_entity.id
_entity.type
_entity.pdbx_description
1 polymer ?
#
loop_
_entity_poly.entity_id
_entity_poly.type
_entity_poly.pdbx_seq_one_letter_code
_entity_poly.pdbx_strand_id
1 'polypeptide(L)'
;MVDDDLSVCLVNVAADARPTTRQKIASSPETRAFLDVGLLLLQDDLLDHRGPDLMADHDAGTRLFAGLSQARLIERADRDDVGAERPRMLTVGMFRDRWRYKSRYTEDLIAYLFRSAVLDRQMIAVEDISGRLSATTSFEDLIRQLTGTVLDLTLNDPLWSLQTILRVALPNHPRVRETARYEQWISKWAEIYDSLAKLYGITLRPEYTWLDVAELFNSVMEGARIRARTLGRVVTLSSGETVAAGAIFAMLPGLIEGTPQPR
;
A
#
# COMPACT_ATOMS: atom_id res chain seq x y z
N MET A 1 -16.62 -4.08 -9.82
CA MET A 1 -15.37 -4.62 -9.25
C MET A 1 -14.60 -5.25 -10.39
N VAL A 2 -13.37 -4.83 -10.65
CA VAL A 2 -12.50 -5.57 -11.57
C VAL A 2 -12.28 -6.95 -10.96
N ASP A 3 -12.56 -7.99 -11.72
CA ASP A 3 -12.39 -9.39 -11.33
C ASP A 3 -10.88 -9.65 -11.18
N ASP A 4 -10.39 -9.48 -9.95
CA ASP A 4 -8.98 -9.61 -9.59
C ASP A 4 -8.70 -11.11 -9.41
N ASP A 5 -8.21 -11.77 -10.46
CA ASP A 5 -7.90 -13.21 -10.46
C ASP A 5 -6.77 -13.50 -9.46
N LEU A 6 -7.13 -13.98 -8.27
CA LEU A 6 -6.18 -14.28 -7.21
C LEU A 6 -5.31 -15.51 -7.51
N SER A 7 -5.66 -16.32 -8.51
CA SER A 7 -4.87 -17.50 -8.86
C SER A 7 -3.47 -17.16 -9.38
N VAL A 8 -3.25 -15.90 -9.81
CA VAL A 8 -1.95 -15.40 -10.28
C VAL A 8 -0.99 -15.07 -9.13
N CYS A 9 -1.49 -14.79 -7.93
CA CYS A 9 -0.66 -14.41 -6.78
C CYS A 9 -0.66 -15.46 -5.65
N LEU A 10 -1.73 -16.25 -5.50
CA LEU A 10 -1.84 -17.27 -4.47
C LEU A 10 -1.23 -18.58 -4.95
N VAL A 11 -0.11 -18.99 -4.34
CA VAL A 11 0.65 -20.18 -4.77
C VAL A 11 0.40 -21.37 -3.84
N ASN A 12 0.02 -21.11 -2.59
CA ASN A 12 -0.10 -22.16 -1.57
C ASN A 12 -1.54 -22.63 -1.31
N VAL A 13 -2.53 -21.85 -1.76
CA VAL A 13 -3.95 -22.19 -1.69
C VAL A 13 -4.24 -23.44 -2.49
N ALA A 14 -4.94 -24.39 -1.87
CA ALA A 14 -5.28 -25.70 -2.41
C ALA A 14 -4.09 -26.36 -3.17
N ALA A 15 -2.87 -26.22 -2.65
CA ALA A 15 -1.65 -26.62 -3.36
C ALA A 15 -1.61 -28.11 -3.73
N ASP A 16 -2.34 -28.95 -3.01
CA ASP A 16 -2.42 -30.39 -3.23
C ASP A 16 -3.53 -30.77 -4.24
N ALA A 17 -4.32 -29.81 -4.73
CA ALA A 17 -5.42 -30.02 -5.69
C ALA A 17 -4.95 -29.95 -7.15
N ARG A 18 -5.78 -30.47 -8.07
CA ARG A 18 -5.54 -30.34 -9.52
C ARG A 18 -5.50 -28.86 -9.94
N PRO A 19 -4.68 -28.45 -10.94
CA PRO A 19 -4.52 -27.04 -11.31
C PRO A 19 -5.82 -26.28 -11.57
N THR A 20 -6.77 -26.89 -12.29
CA THR A 20 -8.08 -26.29 -12.58
C THR A 20 -8.95 -26.13 -11.33
N THR A 21 -8.83 -27.03 -10.36
CA THR A 21 -9.52 -26.94 -9.07
C THR A 21 -8.86 -25.87 -8.20
N ARG A 22 -7.53 -25.83 -8.18
CA ARG A 22 -6.75 -24.81 -7.48
C ARG A 22 -7.14 -23.40 -7.94
N GLN A 23 -7.21 -23.17 -9.26
CA GLN A 23 -7.60 -21.89 -9.82
C GLN A 23 -9.00 -21.46 -9.35
N LYS A 24 -9.99 -22.35 -9.44
CA LYS A 24 -11.36 -22.08 -8.95
C LYS A 24 -11.40 -21.76 -7.47
N ILE A 25 -10.64 -22.48 -6.65
CA ILE A 25 -10.58 -22.23 -5.20
C ILE A 25 -9.86 -20.92 -4.91
N ALA A 26 -8.74 -20.64 -5.57
CA ALA A 26 -7.97 -19.39 -5.39
C ALA A 26 -8.84 -18.15 -5.65
N SER A 27 -9.63 -18.18 -6.72
CA SER A 27 -10.49 -17.06 -7.12
C SER A 27 -11.90 -17.13 -6.50
N SER A 28 -12.13 -18.05 -5.57
CA SER A 28 -13.43 -18.16 -4.87
C SER A 28 -13.66 -17.00 -3.89
N PRO A 29 -14.92 -16.56 -3.69
CA PRO A 29 -15.26 -15.51 -2.73
C PRO A 29 -14.80 -15.81 -1.31
N GLU A 30 -14.84 -17.08 -0.88
CA GLU A 30 -14.46 -17.44 0.49
C GLU A 30 -12.94 -17.38 0.67
N THR A 31 -12.14 -17.71 -0.34
CA THR A 31 -10.68 -17.52 -0.29
C THR A 31 -10.34 -16.05 -0.10
N ARG A 32 -10.99 -15.17 -0.89
CA ARG A 32 -10.84 -13.72 -0.73
C ARG A 32 -11.26 -13.27 0.68
N ALA A 33 -12.41 -13.74 1.16
CA ALA A 33 -12.91 -13.38 2.49
C ALA A 33 -11.95 -13.80 3.61
N PHE A 34 -11.34 -14.99 3.55
CA PHE A 34 -10.30 -15.39 4.51
C PHE A 34 -9.08 -14.49 4.51
N LEU A 35 -8.67 -14.03 3.32
CA LEU A 35 -7.51 -13.14 3.19
C LEU A 35 -7.84 -11.73 3.68
N ASP A 36 -9.03 -11.19 3.34
CA ASP A 36 -9.49 -9.89 3.81
C ASP A 36 -9.61 -9.85 5.35
N VAL A 37 -10.16 -10.91 5.96
CA VAL A 37 -10.21 -11.03 7.43
C VAL A 37 -8.80 -11.12 8.03
N GLY A 38 -7.87 -11.79 7.35
CA GLY A 38 -6.46 -11.81 7.73
C GLY A 38 -5.82 -10.42 7.74
N LEU A 39 -6.10 -9.59 6.73
CA LEU A 39 -5.62 -8.21 6.67
C LEU A 39 -6.22 -7.34 7.79
N LEU A 40 -7.51 -7.52 8.10
CA LEU A 40 -8.15 -6.84 9.23
C LEU A 40 -7.52 -7.21 10.56
N LEU A 41 -7.23 -8.50 10.79
CA LEU A 41 -6.52 -8.92 12.00
C LEU A 41 -5.10 -8.35 12.08
N LEU A 42 -4.38 -8.26 10.96
CA LEU A 42 -3.08 -7.61 10.92
C LEU A 42 -3.17 -6.12 11.21
N GLN A 43 -4.22 -5.45 10.74
CA GLN A 43 -4.48 -4.06 11.09
C GLN A 43 -4.74 -3.92 12.60
N ASP A 44 -5.61 -4.75 13.17
CA ASP A 44 -5.92 -4.77 14.60
C ASP A 44 -4.64 -5.00 15.45
N ASP A 45 -3.75 -5.88 14.99
CA ASP A 45 -2.53 -6.29 15.70
C ASP A 45 -1.34 -5.34 15.51
N LEU A 46 -1.20 -4.69 14.35
CA LEU A 46 0.00 -3.92 13.99
C LEU A 46 -0.23 -2.41 13.92
N LEU A 47 -1.46 -1.97 13.66
CA LEU A 47 -1.80 -0.55 13.49
C LEU A 47 -2.57 0.00 14.69
N ASP A 48 -3.53 -0.77 15.21
CA ASP A 48 -4.44 -0.31 16.26
C ASP A 48 -3.99 -0.75 17.67
N HIS A 49 -3.12 -1.75 17.76
CA HIS A 49 -2.50 -2.15 19.02
C HIS A 49 -1.54 -1.07 19.54
N ARG A 50 -1.72 -0.64 20.79
CA ARG A 50 -0.88 0.36 21.48
C ARG A 50 0.51 -0.15 21.89
N GLY A 51 1.06 -1.11 21.14
CA GLY A 51 2.26 -1.85 21.47
C GLY A 51 2.01 -2.94 22.53
N PRO A 52 2.98 -3.87 22.73
CA PRO A 52 2.92 -4.78 23.85
C PRO A 52 2.94 -3.97 25.15
N ASP A 53 2.08 -4.33 26.10
CA ASP A 53 2.34 -3.96 27.49
C ASP A 53 3.65 -4.64 27.89
N LEU A 54 4.74 -3.88 27.93
CA LEU A 54 6.07 -4.39 28.29
C LEU A 54 6.10 -4.96 29.73
N MET A 55 5.02 -4.76 30.50
CA MET A 55 4.80 -5.32 31.83
C MET A 55 3.95 -6.60 31.83
N ALA A 56 3.45 -7.06 30.68
CA ALA A 56 2.75 -8.34 30.59
C ALA A 56 3.76 -9.50 30.55
N ASP A 57 3.74 -10.35 31.57
CA ASP A 57 4.61 -11.54 31.77
C ASP A 57 4.48 -12.64 30.69
N HIS A 58 3.66 -12.42 29.66
CA HIS A 58 3.56 -13.32 28.52
C HIS A 58 4.47 -12.80 27.41
N ASP A 59 5.58 -13.52 27.21
CA ASP A 59 6.50 -13.46 26.08
C ASP A 59 5.95 -12.58 24.95
N ALA A 60 6.23 -11.28 25.02
CA ALA A 60 5.78 -10.24 24.10
C ALA A 60 6.54 -10.34 22.78
N GLY A 61 6.71 -11.58 22.30
CA GLY A 61 7.26 -11.91 21.02
C GLY A 61 6.36 -11.32 19.96
N THR A 62 6.73 -10.12 19.53
CA THR A 62 6.37 -9.40 18.31
C THR A 62 6.67 -10.25 17.07
N ARG A 63 6.06 -11.43 16.98
CA ARG A 63 6.02 -12.24 15.78
C ARG A 63 4.85 -11.68 14.97
N LEU A 64 5.17 -10.95 13.89
CA LEU A 64 4.22 -10.23 13.02
C LEU A 64 2.91 -10.97 12.71
N PHE A 65 2.95 -12.31 12.66
CA PHE A 65 1.81 -13.17 12.32
C PHE A 65 1.40 -14.13 13.44
N ALA A 66 1.91 -14.00 14.66
CA ALA A 66 1.56 -14.91 15.77
C ALA A 66 0.06 -14.89 16.06
N GLY A 67 -0.53 -13.69 16.07
CA GLY A 67 -1.95 -13.46 16.29
C GLY A 67 -2.87 -14.07 15.23
N LEU A 68 -2.37 -14.44 14.04
CA LEU A 68 -3.18 -15.07 13.00
C LEU A 68 -3.39 -16.56 13.30
N SER A 69 -4.60 -16.94 13.72
CA SER A 69 -4.99 -18.34 13.90
C SER A 69 -6.29 -18.62 13.17
N GLN A 70 -6.53 -19.88 12.81
CA GLN A 70 -7.79 -20.30 12.18
C GLN A 70 -8.99 -19.89 13.05
N ALA A 71 -8.92 -20.15 14.36
CA ALA A 71 -9.97 -19.78 15.29
C ALA A 71 -10.26 -18.27 15.28
N ARG A 72 -9.21 -17.44 15.30
CA ARG A 72 -9.35 -15.98 15.31
C ARG A 72 -9.88 -15.43 13.98
N LEU A 73 -9.53 -16.04 12.86
CA LEU A 73 -10.10 -15.70 11.55
C LEU A 73 -11.60 -15.95 11.54
N ILE A 74 -12.05 -17.11 12.02
CA ILE A 74 -13.48 -17.43 12.09
C ILE A 74 -14.20 -16.51 13.06
N GLU A 75 -13.66 -16.31 14.27
CA GLU A 75 -14.26 -15.41 15.27
C GLU A 75 -14.38 -13.97 14.75
N ARG A 76 -13.35 -13.45 14.07
CA ARG A 76 -13.38 -12.11 13.48
C ARG A 76 -14.40 -12.00 12.36
N ALA A 77 -14.50 -13.03 11.51
CA ALA A 77 -15.50 -13.09 10.44
C ALA A 77 -16.93 -13.14 11.00
N ASP A 78 -17.18 -13.99 11.98
CA ASP A 78 -18.49 -14.10 12.64
C ASP A 78 -18.90 -12.77 13.29
N ARG A 79 -17.94 -12.04 13.88
CA ARG A 79 -18.17 -10.71 14.46
C ARG A 79 -18.53 -9.65 13.41
N ASP A 80 -17.85 -9.65 12.27
CA ASP A 80 -18.15 -8.73 11.16
C ASP A 80 -19.47 -9.05 10.45
N ASP A 81 -19.86 -10.33 10.46
CA ASP A 81 -21.08 -10.82 9.83
C ASP A 81 -22.34 -10.54 10.68
N VAL A 82 -22.19 -10.08 11.93
CA VAL A 82 -23.33 -9.72 12.79
C VAL A 82 -24.10 -8.55 12.18
N GLY A 83 -25.30 -8.83 11.68
CA GLY A 83 -26.17 -7.83 11.04
C GLY A 83 -25.88 -7.58 9.56
N ALA A 84 -24.98 -8.34 8.94
CA ALA A 84 -24.73 -8.26 7.51
C ALA A 84 -25.88 -8.90 6.71
N GLU A 85 -26.30 -8.26 5.62
CA GLU A 85 -27.33 -8.80 4.71
C GLU A 85 -26.91 -10.14 4.06
N ARG A 86 -25.59 -10.37 3.93
CA ARG A 86 -24.99 -11.59 3.38
C ARG A 86 -23.73 -11.95 4.17
N PRO A 87 -23.85 -12.77 5.23
CA PRO A 87 -22.69 -13.22 6.00
C PRO A 87 -21.78 -14.08 5.11
N ARG A 88 -20.47 -13.96 5.30
CA ARG A 88 -19.43 -14.67 4.54
C ARG A 88 -19.37 -16.17 4.88
N MET A 89 -20.00 -16.59 5.98
CA MET A 89 -20.12 -17.98 6.45
C MET A 89 -18.82 -18.80 6.27
N LEU A 90 -17.74 -18.31 6.88
CA LEU A 90 -16.45 -18.98 6.85
C LEU A 90 -16.41 -20.10 7.91
N THR A 91 -15.78 -21.22 7.58
CA THR A 91 -15.64 -22.35 8.53
C THR A 91 -14.21 -22.86 8.62
N VAL A 92 -13.88 -23.50 9.74
CA VAL A 92 -12.57 -24.15 9.93
C VAL A 92 -12.30 -25.22 8.86
N GLY A 93 -13.33 -25.98 8.47
CA GLY A 93 -13.23 -26.97 7.39
C GLY A 93 -12.82 -26.31 6.07
N MET A 94 -13.53 -25.26 5.67
CA MET A 94 -13.22 -24.49 4.46
C MET A 94 -11.81 -23.89 4.46
N PHE A 95 -11.33 -23.43 5.63
CA PHE A 95 -9.96 -22.95 5.76
C PHE A 95 -8.98 -24.10 5.52
N ARG A 96 -9.17 -25.25 6.18
CA ARG A 96 -8.25 -26.39 6.09
C ARG A 96 -8.17 -26.95 4.66
N ASP A 97 -9.28 -26.93 3.93
CA ASP A 97 -9.34 -27.36 2.53
C ASP A 97 -8.56 -26.42 1.60
N ARG A 98 -8.41 -25.14 1.98
CA ARG A 98 -7.64 -24.13 1.26
C ARG A 98 -6.18 -24.11 1.67
N TRP A 99 -5.90 -24.08 2.98
CA TRP A 99 -4.55 -24.05 3.52
C TRP A 99 -4.39 -25.09 4.62
N ARG A 100 -3.64 -26.14 4.28
CA ARG A 100 -3.30 -27.22 5.22
C ARG A 100 -2.47 -26.76 6.42
N TYR A 101 -1.65 -25.71 6.23
CA TYR A 101 -0.74 -25.19 7.25
C TYR A 101 -0.87 -23.67 7.38
N LYS A 102 -0.68 -23.15 8.60
CA LYS A 102 -0.67 -21.71 8.87
C LYS A 102 0.37 -20.97 8.02
N SER A 103 1.58 -21.52 7.87
CA SER A 103 2.64 -20.91 7.05
C SER A 103 2.22 -20.69 5.60
N ARG A 104 1.54 -21.67 4.98
CA ARG A 104 1.00 -21.56 3.62
C ARG A 104 -0.01 -20.42 3.49
N TYR A 105 -0.89 -20.28 4.48
CA TYR A 105 -1.83 -19.15 4.53
C TYR A 105 -1.09 -17.82 4.69
N THR A 106 -0.09 -17.75 5.58
CA THR A 106 0.69 -16.52 5.79
C THR A 106 1.44 -16.08 4.52
N GLU A 107 2.07 -17.01 3.80
CA GLU A 107 2.71 -16.71 2.51
C GLU A 107 1.73 -16.13 1.49
N ASP A 108 0.55 -16.73 1.39
CA ASP A 108 -0.51 -16.29 0.48
C ASP A 108 -1.14 -14.95 0.93
N LEU A 109 -1.22 -14.69 2.24
CA LEU A 109 -1.67 -13.41 2.80
C LEU A 109 -0.69 -12.28 2.47
N ILE A 110 0.62 -12.54 2.57
CA ILE A 110 1.66 -11.60 2.13
C ILE A 110 1.51 -11.35 0.63
N ALA A 111 1.41 -12.41 -0.19
CA ALA A 111 1.22 -12.26 -1.64
C ALA A 111 -0.06 -11.47 -1.98
N TYR A 112 -1.14 -11.71 -1.23
CA TYR A 112 -2.40 -11.01 -1.39
C TYR A 112 -2.28 -9.52 -1.04
N LEU A 113 -1.64 -9.16 0.08
CA LEU A 113 -1.41 -7.76 0.48
C LEU A 113 -0.65 -6.96 -0.60
N PHE A 114 0.29 -7.61 -1.27
CA PHE A 114 1.18 -6.99 -2.24
C PHE A 114 0.78 -7.21 -3.71
N ARG A 115 -0.43 -7.70 -3.98
CA ARG A 115 -0.92 -7.95 -5.35
C ARG A 115 -1.00 -6.66 -6.18
N SER A 116 -0.72 -6.76 -7.48
CA SER A 116 -0.64 -5.60 -8.38
C SER A 116 -1.94 -4.80 -8.47
N ALA A 117 -3.10 -5.47 -8.39
CA ALA A 117 -4.40 -4.82 -8.47
C ALA A 117 -4.65 -3.76 -7.38
N VAL A 118 -3.93 -3.80 -6.25
CA VAL A 118 -4.00 -2.74 -5.22
C VAL A 118 -3.21 -1.52 -5.68
N LEU A 119 -1.97 -1.73 -6.15
CA LEU A 119 -1.10 -0.67 -6.66
C LEU A 119 -1.69 0.00 -7.91
N ASP A 120 -2.21 -0.80 -8.85
CA ASP A 120 -2.81 -0.28 -10.08
C ASP A 120 -4.01 0.64 -9.79
N ARG A 121 -4.85 0.27 -8.81
CA ARG A 121 -5.97 1.12 -8.37
C ARG A 121 -5.50 2.45 -7.78
N GLN A 122 -4.45 2.43 -6.97
CA GLN A 122 -3.89 3.66 -6.40
C GLN A 122 -3.30 4.56 -7.49
N MET A 123 -2.59 4.01 -8.48
CA MET A 123 -2.06 4.80 -9.59
C MET A 123 -3.15 5.41 -10.45
N ILE A 124 -4.20 4.66 -10.78
CA ILE A 124 -5.35 5.20 -11.52
C ILE A 124 -5.98 6.38 -10.78
N ALA A 125 -6.11 6.29 -9.45
CA ALA A 125 -6.63 7.39 -8.64
C ALA A 125 -5.71 8.62 -8.66
N VAL A 126 -4.40 8.42 -8.56
CA VAL A 126 -3.41 9.51 -8.65
C VAL A 126 -3.43 10.18 -10.02
N GLU A 127 -3.45 9.40 -11.11
CA GLU A 127 -3.52 9.91 -12.48
C GLU A 127 -4.77 10.77 -12.68
N ASP A 128 -5.94 10.28 -12.27
CA ASP A 128 -7.21 11.02 -12.33
C ASP A 128 -7.15 12.35 -11.53
N ILE A 129 -6.61 12.31 -10.31
CA ILE A 129 -6.43 13.51 -9.48
C ILE A 129 -5.47 14.50 -10.15
N SER A 130 -4.32 14.03 -10.64
CA SER A 130 -3.33 14.87 -11.31
C SER A 130 -3.88 15.53 -12.57
N GLY A 131 -4.68 14.80 -13.36
CA GLY A 131 -5.36 15.32 -14.55
C GLY A 131 -6.38 16.42 -14.21
N ARG A 132 -7.20 16.22 -13.18
CA ARG A 132 -8.16 17.24 -12.72
C ARG A 132 -7.47 18.51 -12.21
N LEU A 133 -6.46 18.36 -11.36
CA LEU A 133 -5.75 19.50 -10.77
C LEU A 133 -5.03 20.31 -11.84
N SER A 134 -4.29 19.63 -12.71
CA SER A 134 -3.47 20.29 -13.74
C SER A 134 -4.27 21.09 -14.78
N ALA A 135 -5.57 20.84 -14.91
CA ALA A 135 -6.46 21.62 -15.76
C ALA A 135 -6.79 23.02 -15.20
N THR A 136 -6.61 23.24 -13.90
CA THR A 136 -7.18 24.42 -13.20
C THR A 136 -6.21 25.18 -12.31
N THR A 137 -4.97 24.70 -12.15
CA THR A 137 -4.02 25.25 -11.17
C THR A 137 -2.71 25.69 -11.80
N SER A 138 -1.97 26.55 -11.08
CA SER A 138 -0.54 26.78 -11.35
C SER A 138 0.27 25.52 -11.07
N PHE A 139 1.52 25.46 -11.57
CA PHE A 139 2.43 24.34 -11.28
C PHE A 139 2.73 24.22 -9.77
N GLU A 140 2.92 25.36 -9.09
CA GLU A 140 3.17 25.34 -7.65
C GLU A 140 1.96 24.82 -6.87
N ASP A 141 0.76 25.29 -7.20
CA ASP A 141 -0.45 24.84 -6.51
C ASP A 141 -0.76 23.38 -6.82
N LEU A 142 -0.43 22.91 -8.02
CA LEU A 142 -0.48 21.50 -8.36
C LEU A 142 0.42 20.69 -7.43
N ILE A 143 1.69 21.09 -7.23
CA ILE A 143 2.61 20.39 -6.33
C ILE A 143 2.04 20.35 -4.92
N ARG A 144 1.57 21.49 -4.39
CA ARG A 144 0.99 21.57 -3.03
C ARG A 144 -0.19 20.62 -2.87
N GLN A 145 -1.15 20.69 -3.79
CA GLN A 145 -2.38 19.91 -3.72
C GLN A 145 -2.14 18.42 -3.97
N LEU A 146 -1.33 18.06 -4.96
CA LEU A 146 -1.00 16.67 -5.27
C LEU A 146 -0.22 16.03 -4.11
N THR A 147 0.76 16.74 -3.55
CA THR A 147 1.53 16.27 -2.39
C THR A 147 0.62 16.02 -1.19
N GLY A 148 -0.24 16.98 -0.86
CA GLY A 148 -1.21 16.83 0.24
C GLY A 148 -2.16 15.65 0.02
N THR A 149 -2.72 15.55 -1.19
CA THR A 149 -3.65 14.48 -1.55
C THR A 149 -2.99 13.10 -1.47
N VAL A 150 -1.78 12.94 -1.99
CA VAL A 150 -1.05 11.66 -1.94
C VAL A 150 -0.69 11.29 -0.50
N LEU A 151 -0.27 12.27 0.33
CA LEU A 151 -0.06 12.04 1.76
C LEU A 151 -1.35 11.56 2.44
N ASP A 152 -2.47 12.23 2.23
CA ASP A 152 -3.74 11.87 2.85
C ASP A 152 -4.23 10.50 2.39
N LEU A 153 -4.15 10.19 1.10
CA LEU A 153 -4.52 8.88 0.55
C LEU A 153 -3.71 7.75 1.19
N THR A 154 -2.40 7.94 1.34
CA THR A 154 -1.50 6.88 1.84
C THR A 154 -1.44 6.79 3.36
N LEU A 155 -1.67 7.89 4.09
CA LEU A 155 -1.72 7.89 5.56
C LEU A 155 -2.98 7.21 6.11
N ASN A 156 -4.08 7.32 5.37
CA ASN A 156 -5.37 6.76 5.74
C ASN A 156 -5.63 5.37 5.12
N ASP A 157 -4.71 4.86 4.30
CA ASP A 157 -4.79 3.52 3.74
C ASP A 157 -4.11 2.49 4.68
N PRO A 158 -4.88 1.63 5.37
CA PRO A 158 -4.31 0.61 6.24
C PRO A 158 -3.46 -0.41 5.47
N LEU A 159 -3.77 -0.69 4.19
CA LEU A 159 -2.98 -1.62 3.38
C LEU A 159 -1.60 -1.06 3.09
N TRP A 160 -1.50 0.24 2.79
CA TRP A 160 -0.22 0.90 2.60
C TRP A 160 0.64 0.83 3.87
N SER A 161 0.03 1.08 5.03
CA SER A 161 0.72 0.98 6.33
C SER A 161 1.22 -0.44 6.61
N LEU A 162 0.39 -1.46 6.37
CA LEU A 162 0.79 -2.87 6.51
C LEU A 162 1.93 -3.24 5.55
N GLN A 163 1.88 -2.79 4.30
CA GLN A 163 2.95 -3.00 3.32
C GLN A 163 4.26 -2.37 3.80
N THR A 164 4.24 -1.15 4.33
CA THR A 164 5.42 -0.48 4.91
C THR A 164 6.00 -1.30 6.07
N ILE A 165 5.17 -1.74 7.02
CA ILE A 165 5.62 -2.53 8.17
C ILE A 165 6.29 -3.83 7.70
N LEU A 166 5.66 -4.57 6.78
CA LEU A 166 6.22 -5.83 6.30
C LEU A 166 7.49 -5.64 5.47
N ARG A 167 7.61 -4.55 4.69
CA ARG A 167 8.86 -4.22 3.96
C ARG A 167 10.02 -4.00 4.92
N VAL A 168 9.80 -3.26 5.99
CA VAL A 168 10.84 -2.96 7.00
C VAL A 168 11.16 -4.21 7.83
N ALA A 169 10.16 -4.99 8.22
CA ALA A 169 10.35 -6.12 9.11
C ALA A 169 10.86 -7.39 8.39
N LEU A 170 10.60 -7.52 7.08
CA LEU A 170 10.93 -8.70 6.28
C LEU A 170 11.67 -8.35 4.97
N PRO A 171 12.78 -7.58 5.02
CA PRO A 171 13.42 -7.04 3.81
C PRO A 171 13.99 -8.11 2.88
N ASN A 172 14.33 -9.28 3.40
CA ASN A 172 14.88 -10.39 2.63
C ASN A 172 13.84 -11.44 2.20
N HIS A 173 12.56 -11.24 2.55
CA HIS A 173 11.53 -12.22 2.25
C HIS A 173 11.19 -12.21 0.75
N PRO A 174 11.22 -13.37 0.04
CA PRO A 174 11.04 -13.41 -1.40
C PRO A 174 9.77 -12.72 -1.88
N ARG A 175 8.62 -12.95 -1.22
CA ARG A 175 7.37 -12.27 -1.60
C ARG A 175 7.36 -10.77 -1.38
N VAL A 176 8.11 -10.26 -0.40
CA VAL A 176 8.23 -8.82 -0.14
C VAL A 176 9.19 -8.19 -1.15
N ARG A 177 10.23 -8.93 -1.58
CA ARG A 177 11.17 -8.50 -2.63
C ARG A 177 10.59 -8.62 -4.04
N GLU A 178 9.91 -9.71 -4.38
CA GLU A 178 9.26 -9.94 -5.68
C GLU A 178 8.11 -8.96 -5.93
N THR A 179 7.49 -8.48 -4.85
CA THR A 179 6.47 -7.43 -4.90
C THR A 179 7.06 -6.04 -4.75
N ALA A 180 8.40 -5.91 -4.76
CA ALA A 180 9.09 -4.69 -5.11
C ALA A 180 8.97 -4.39 -6.61
N ARG A 181 7.73 -4.45 -7.12
CA ARG A 181 7.22 -3.57 -8.18
C ARG A 181 7.30 -2.07 -7.79
N TYR A 182 8.08 -1.73 -6.77
CA TYR A 182 8.60 -0.40 -6.52
C TYR A 182 9.17 0.18 -7.83
N GLU A 183 9.92 -0.61 -8.60
CA GLU A 183 10.43 -0.17 -9.92
C GLU A 183 9.30 0.18 -10.91
N GLN A 184 8.26 -0.65 -11.01
CA GLN A 184 7.09 -0.37 -11.85
C GLN A 184 6.30 0.84 -11.35
N TRP A 185 6.17 0.98 -10.03
CA TRP A 185 5.49 2.10 -9.38
C TRP A 185 6.23 3.42 -9.61
N ILE A 186 7.53 3.43 -9.39
CA ILE A 186 8.40 4.60 -9.62
C ILE A 186 8.42 4.97 -11.10
N SER A 187 8.41 3.98 -12.00
CA SER A 187 8.30 4.22 -13.44
C SER A 187 6.98 4.90 -13.81
N LYS A 188 5.83 4.47 -13.24
CA LYS A 188 4.54 5.16 -13.46
C LYS A 188 4.56 6.60 -12.91
N TRP A 189 5.19 6.83 -11.76
CA TRP A 189 5.38 8.20 -11.25
C TRP A 189 6.24 9.06 -12.19
N ALA A 190 7.32 8.50 -12.72
CA ALA A 190 8.17 9.18 -13.70
C ALA A 190 7.36 9.58 -14.95
N GLU A 191 6.48 8.71 -15.45
CA GLU A 191 5.58 9.00 -16.58
C GLU A 191 4.58 10.13 -16.26
N ILE A 192 4.02 10.16 -15.05
CA ILE A 192 3.15 11.25 -14.59
C ILE A 192 3.93 12.56 -14.53
N TYR A 193 5.14 12.56 -13.95
CA TYR A 193 5.95 13.76 -13.85
C TYR A 193 6.38 14.29 -15.22
N ASP A 194 6.77 13.42 -16.15
CA ASP A 194 7.07 13.80 -17.53
C ASP A 194 5.87 14.43 -18.24
N SER A 195 4.68 13.83 -18.07
CA SER A 195 3.44 14.34 -18.66
C SER A 195 3.07 15.72 -18.11
N LEU A 196 3.18 15.90 -16.79
CA LEU A 196 2.95 17.19 -16.14
C LEU A 196 4.00 18.22 -16.57
N ALA A 197 5.27 17.85 -16.64
CA ALA A 197 6.33 18.77 -17.03
C ALA A 197 6.13 19.31 -18.45
N LYS A 198 5.77 18.44 -19.41
CA LYS A 198 5.39 18.85 -20.77
C LYS A 198 4.22 19.84 -20.77
N LEU A 199 3.23 19.63 -19.90
CA LEU A 199 2.05 20.49 -19.78
C LEU A 199 2.37 21.90 -19.26
N TYR A 200 3.39 22.02 -18.39
CA TYR A 200 3.85 23.27 -17.77
C TYR A 200 5.12 23.86 -18.41
N GLY A 201 5.63 23.27 -19.50
CA GLY A 201 6.84 23.75 -20.17
C GLY A 201 8.11 23.61 -19.33
N ILE A 202 8.17 22.60 -18.47
CA ILE A 202 9.30 22.32 -17.58
C ILE A 202 10.27 21.37 -18.27
N THR A 203 11.54 21.74 -18.25
CA THR A 203 12.64 20.92 -18.76
C THR A 203 13.52 20.48 -17.59
N LEU A 204 13.91 19.21 -17.55
CA LEU A 204 14.91 18.73 -16.60
C LEU A 204 16.30 19.12 -17.06
N ARG A 205 17.18 19.34 -16.09
CA ARG A 205 18.62 19.44 -16.36
C ARG A 205 19.14 18.12 -16.92
N PRO A 206 20.16 18.15 -17.80
CA PRO A 206 20.61 16.98 -18.56
C PRO A 206 21.16 15.84 -17.70
N GLU A 207 21.61 16.12 -16.48
CA GLU A 207 22.09 15.12 -15.53
C GLU A 207 21.00 14.31 -14.83
N TYR A 208 19.72 14.66 -14.98
CA TYR A 208 18.59 13.98 -14.33
C TYR A 208 17.61 13.37 -15.32
N THR A 209 17.01 12.26 -14.90
CA THR A 209 15.86 11.64 -15.55
C THR A 209 14.60 11.81 -14.68
N TRP A 210 13.42 11.64 -15.27
CA TRP A 210 12.16 11.61 -14.49
C TRP A 210 12.11 10.45 -13.49
N LEU A 211 12.88 9.38 -13.74
CA LEU A 211 13.04 8.29 -12.79
C LEU A 211 13.79 8.78 -11.53
N ASP A 212 14.87 9.55 -11.69
CA ASP A 212 15.62 10.13 -10.56
C ASP A 212 14.72 11.08 -9.76
N VAL A 213 13.93 11.90 -10.43
CA VAL A 213 12.95 12.79 -9.78
C VAL A 213 11.93 11.98 -8.98
N ALA A 214 11.43 10.88 -9.55
CA ALA A 214 10.47 10.02 -8.87
C ALA A 214 11.04 9.34 -7.63
N GLU A 215 12.29 8.89 -7.68
CA GLU A 215 13.00 8.34 -6.52
C GLU A 215 13.19 9.38 -5.41
N LEU A 216 13.65 10.59 -5.77
CA LEU A 216 13.84 11.70 -4.82
C LEU A 216 12.53 12.07 -4.14
N PHE A 217 11.47 12.28 -4.92
CA PHE A 217 10.18 12.69 -4.39
C PHE A 217 9.55 11.57 -3.57
N ASN A 218 9.62 10.31 -4.00
CA ASN A 218 9.08 9.21 -3.21
C ASN A 218 9.83 9.03 -1.88
N SER A 219 11.16 9.21 -1.86
CA SER A 219 11.97 9.17 -0.62
C SER A 219 11.51 10.23 0.40
N VAL A 220 11.26 11.46 -0.07
CA VAL A 220 10.71 12.54 0.75
C VAL A 220 9.31 12.19 1.25
N MET A 221 8.46 11.66 0.38
CA MET A 221 7.09 11.26 0.74
C MET A 221 7.08 10.13 1.77
N GLU A 222 7.95 9.12 1.64
CA GLU A 222 8.12 8.05 2.63
C GLU A 222 8.50 8.60 4.01
N GLY A 223 9.53 9.45 4.06
CA GLY A 223 9.97 10.09 5.31
C GLY A 223 8.86 10.94 5.93
N ALA A 224 8.16 11.74 5.13
CA ALA A 224 7.05 12.57 5.59
C ALA A 224 5.89 11.73 6.16
N ARG A 225 5.55 10.60 5.51
CA ARG A 225 4.50 9.68 5.99
C ARG A 225 4.85 9.04 7.32
N ILE A 226 6.05 8.45 7.43
CA ILE A 226 6.50 7.81 8.68
C ILE A 226 6.46 8.82 9.82
N ARG A 227 6.96 10.03 9.58
CA ARG A 227 6.95 11.11 10.57
C ARG A 227 5.53 11.53 10.94
N ALA A 228 4.64 11.66 9.96
CA ALA A 228 3.25 12.05 10.21
C ALA A 228 2.49 11.01 11.03
N ARG A 229 2.66 9.71 10.74
CA ARG A 229 2.10 8.61 11.55
C ARG A 229 2.63 8.63 12.98
N THR A 230 3.94 8.80 13.14
CA THR A 230 4.60 8.82 14.46
C THR A 230 4.10 9.99 15.32
N LEU A 231 3.82 11.15 14.73
CA LEU A 231 3.36 12.34 15.43
C LEU A 231 1.83 12.46 15.52
N GLY A 232 1.08 11.57 14.86
CA GLY A 232 -0.38 11.64 14.74
C GLY A 232 -0.89 12.86 13.96
N ARG A 233 -0.03 13.54 13.18
CA ARG A 233 -0.37 14.71 12.37
C ARG A 233 0.65 14.95 11.26
N VAL A 234 0.20 15.52 10.15
CA VAL A 234 1.11 15.99 9.09
C VAL A 234 1.96 17.14 9.61
N VAL A 235 3.27 17.07 9.38
CA VAL A 235 4.20 18.12 9.79
C VAL A 235 4.22 19.22 8.74
N THR A 236 4.07 20.46 9.20
CA THR A 236 4.14 21.66 8.39
C THR A 236 5.37 22.49 8.72
N LEU A 237 5.85 23.23 7.72
CA LEU A 237 6.87 24.26 7.86
C LEU A 237 6.26 25.53 8.46
N SER A 238 7.11 26.50 8.82
CA SER A 238 6.67 27.83 9.27
C SER A 238 5.86 28.59 8.21
N SER A 239 6.02 28.25 6.93
CA SER A 239 5.22 28.76 5.82
C SER A 239 3.79 28.22 5.79
N GLY A 240 3.46 27.20 6.59
CA GLY A 240 2.19 26.48 6.53
C GLY A 240 2.17 25.32 5.52
N GLU A 241 3.16 25.22 4.64
CA GLU A 241 3.30 24.11 3.70
C GLU A 241 3.64 22.80 4.42
N THR A 242 3.26 21.66 3.86
CA THR A 242 3.73 20.37 4.38
C THR A 242 5.24 20.26 4.19
N VAL A 243 5.93 19.57 5.11
CA VAL A 243 7.37 19.31 4.97
C VAL A 243 7.70 18.63 3.65
N ALA A 244 6.82 17.76 3.16
CA ALA A 244 7.00 17.11 1.86
C ALA A 244 6.97 18.11 0.69
N ALA A 245 5.94 18.97 0.64
CA ALA A 245 5.82 19.97 -0.41
C ALA A 245 6.99 20.96 -0.38
N GLY A 246 7.35 21.45 0.80
CA GLY A 246 8.49 22.36 0.96
C GLY A 246 9.84 21.72 0.59
N ALA A 247 10.04 20.44 0.89
CA ALA A 247 11.23 19.71 0.45
C ALA A 247 11.25 19.54 -1.07
N ILE A 248 10.11 19.24 -1.71
CA ILE A 248 9.99 19.18 -3.17
C ILE A 248 10.34 20.54 -3.79
N PHE A 249 9.78 21.64 -3.28
CA PHE A 249 10.12 22.99 -3.73
C PHE A 249 11.59 23.33 -3.56
N ALA A 250 12.22 22.91 -2.47
CA ALA A 250 13.65 23.12 -2.25
C ALA A 250 14.54 22.34 -3.24
N MET A 251 14.08 21.17 -3.71
CA MET A 251 14.80 20.35 -4.69
C MET A 251 14.66 20.87 -6.12
N LEU A 252 13.49 21.42 -6.48
CA LEU A 252 13.16 21.79 -7.87
C LEU A 252 14.21 22.66 -8.58
N PRO A 253 14.77 23.74 -7.99
CA PRO A 253 15.77 24.56 -8.67
C PRO A 253 17.03 23.80 -9.10
N GLY A 254 17.36 22.72 -8.37
CA GLY A 254 18.46 21.83 -8.69
C GLY A 254 18.12 20.77 -9.73
N LEU A 255 16.84 20.55 -10.05
CA LEU A 255 16.36 19.52 -10.97
C LEU A 255 15.92 20.09 -12.34
N ILE A 256 15.35 21.30 -12.37
CA ILE A 256 14.75 21.89 -13.58
C ILE A 256 15.61 23.02 -14.16
N GLU A 257 15.46 23.27 -15.46
CA GLU A 257 16.01 24.41 -16.16
C GLU A 257 15.06 25.63 -16.04
N GLY A 258 15.63 26.81 -15.74
CA GLY A 258 14.86 28.06 -15.69
C GLY A 258 13.84 28.14 -14.54
N THR A 259 12.87 29.04 -14.68
CA THR A 259 11.72 29.18 -13.77
C THR A 259 10.45 28.71 -14.50
N PRO A 260 9.54 27.98 -13.83
CA PRO A 260 8.29 27.51 -14.46
C PRO A 260 7.51 28.70 -15.05
N GLN A 261 7.04 28.58 -16.29
CA GLN A 261 6.22 29.64 -16.87
C GLN A 261 4.82 29.62 -16.25
N PRO A 262 4.31 30.75 -15.72
CA PRO A 262 2.92 30.83 -15.33
C PRO A 262 2.03 30.73 -16.58
N ARG A 263 0.97 29.92 -16.49
CA ARG A 263 -0.13 29.94 -17.46
C ARG A 263 -0.97 31.20 -17.31
#